data_AF-A0A356INQ9-F1
#
_entry.id   AF-A0A356INQ9-F1
#
_cell.length_a   1.000
_cell.length_b   1.000
_cell.length_c   1.000
_cell.angle_alpha   90.00
_cell.angle_beta   90.00
_cell.angle_gamma   90.00
#
_symmetry.space_group_name_H-M   'P 1'
#
loop_
_entity.id
_entity.type
_entity.pdbx_description
1 polymer ?
#
loop_
_entity_poly.entity_id
_entity_poly.type
_entity_poly.pdbx_seq_one_letter_code
_entity_poly.pdbx_strand_id
1 'polypeptide(L)'
;HGHAALAEGVGERFQDVDIAEPWYLIAAPDCHANTAELFQEKQLTRNSKVIKIRDFLNGGGHNDFEPVLKKRFPLIQRCLALMETAGKAKVTGSGACLFIQCSDEADARAKQQTLTLGMPEFGITHQEVTWMIAKGCNHSPLFSGPLADQC
;
A
#
# COMPACT_ATOMS: atom_id res chain seq x y z
N HIS A 1 -18.54 4.87 -9.28
CA HIS A 1 -18.37 4.22 -7.96
C HIS A 1 -17.49 5.09 -7.11
N GLY A 2 -17.91 5.39 -5.89
CA GLY A 2 -17.21 6.30 -4.97
C GLY A 2 -17.12 5.76 -3.56
N HIS A 3 -17.31 4.45 -3.39
CA HIS A 3 -17.29 3.74 -2.12
C HIS A 3 -16.19 2.67 -2.15
N ALA A 4 -15.63 2.34 -0.99
CA ALA A 4 -14.66 1.26 -0.85
C ALA A 4 -15.32 -0.05 -1.30
N ALA A 5 -14.70 -0.75 -2.23
CA ALA A 5 -15.30 -1.91 -2.84
C ALA A 5 -14.32 -3.09 -2.90
N LEU A 6 -14.85 -4.29 -2.73
CA LEU A 6 -14.18 -5.48 -3.21
C LEU A 6 -14.30 -5.51 -4.73
N ALA A 7 -13.15 -5.67 -5.41
CA ALA A 7 -13.10 -5.87 -6.84
C ALA A 7 -12.76 -7.33 -7.16
N GLU A 8 -13.54 -7.97 -8.03
CA GLU A 8 -13.33 -9.34 -8.51
C GLU A 8 -13.28 -9.39 -10.06
N GLY A 9 -12.96 -10.57 -10.59
CA GLY A 9 -12.76 -10.76 -12.03
C GLY A 9 -11.42 -10.19 -12.49
N VAL A 10 -11.43 -9.38 -13.54
CA VAL A 10 -10.31 -8.53 -13.96
C VAL A 10 -10.38 -7.13 -13.33
N GLY A 11 -11.23 -6.95 -12.32
CA GLY A 11 -11.50 -5.67 -11.67
C GLY A 11 -12.74 -4.97 -12.21
N GLU A 12 -13.64 -5.69 -12.89
CA GLU A 12 -14.88 -5.13 -13.44
C GLU A 12 -16.09 -5.31 -12.53
N ARG A 13 -16.00 -6.21 -11.53
CA ARG A 13 -17.11 -6.53 -10.62
C ARG A 13 -16.83 -5.94 -9.25
N PHE A 14 -17.67 -4.98 -8.85
CA PHE A 14 -17.51 -4.27 -7.58
C PHE A 14 -18.64 -4.62 -6.61
N GLN A 15 -18.28 -4.86 -5.36
CA GLN A 15 -19.20 -4.93 -4.23
C GLN A 15 -18.75 -3.93 -3.16
N ASP A 16 -19.60 -2.93 -2.90
CA ASP A 16 -19.39 -1.92 -1.87
C ASP A 16 -19.28 -2.57 -0.47
N VAL A 17 -18.33 -2.11 0.33
CA VAL A 17 -18.01 -2.64 1.66
C VAL A 17 -17.58 -1.51 2.60
N ASP A 18 -18.13 -1.49 3.81
CA ASP A 18 -17.64 -0.60 4.87
C ASP A 18 -16.51 -1.28 5.63
N ILE A 19 -15.31 -0.68 5.56
CA ILE A 19 -14.11 -1.19 6.21
C ILE A 19 -13.60 -0.19 7.23
N ALA A 20 -12.66 -0.61 8.08
CA ALA A 20 -12.00 0.32 8.99
C ALA A 20 -11.29 1.44 8.21
N GLU A 21 -11.31 2.65 8.75
CA GLU A 21 -10.71 3.86 8.19
C GLU A 21 -9.45 4.29 8.98
N PRO A 22 -8.38 3.48 9.02
CA PRO A 22 -7.20 3.78 9.80
C PRO A 22 -6.37 4.89 9.14
N TRP A 23 -5.37 5.36 9.88
CA TRP A 23 -4.31 6.18 9.30
C TRP A 23 -3.23 5.29 8.70
N TYR A 24 -2.58 5.78 7.66
CA TYR A 24 -1.52 5.09 6.96
C TYR A 24 -0.30 5.98 6.86
N LEU A 25 0.87 5.41 7.18
CA LEU A 25 2.15 5.94 6.74
C LEU A 25 2.56 5.22 5.46
N ILE A 26 2.77 5.99 4.41
CA ILE A 26 3.05 5.51 3.06
C ILE A 26 4.47 5.91 2.69
N ALA A 27 5.25 4.96 2.19
CA ALA A 27 6.53 5.22 1.53
C ALA A 27 6.35 5.07 0.02
N ALA A 28 6.82 6.05 -0.74
CA ALA A 28 6.98 5.99 -2.18
C ALA A 28 8.48 5.96 -2.49
N PRO A 29 9.08 4.77 -2.66
CA PRO A 29 10.46 4.64 -3.09
C PRO A 29 10.61 5.15 -4.53
N ASP A 30 11.71 5.82 -4.82
CA ASP A 30 12.07 6.33 -6.14
C ASP A 30 12.51 5.19 -7.06
N CYS A 31 11.56 4.35 -7.41
CA CYS A 31 11.73 3.29 -8.38
C CYS A 31 10.45 3.12 -9.19
N HIS A 32 10.62 2.98 -10.51
CA HIS A 32 9.50 2.82 -11.41
C HIS A 32 9.27 1.32 -11.69
N ALA A 33 8.20 0.78 -11.11
CA ALA A 33 7.80 -0.60 -11.31
C ALA A 33 6.77 -0.67 -12.45
N ASN A 34 7.21 -0.98 -13.67
CA ASN A 34 6.33 -1.04 -14.84
C ASN A 34 5.32 -2.19 -14.68
N THR A 35 4.05 -1.83 -14.53
CA THR A 35 2.95 -2.78 -14.33
C THR A 35 2.90 -3.84 -15.44
N ALA A 36 3.04 -3.46 -16.71
CA ALA A 36 2.95 -4.40 -17.83
C ALA A 36 4.10 -5.42 -17.82
N GLU A 37 5.31 -5.00 -17.49
CA GLU A 37 6.47 -5.90 -17.36
C GLU A 37 6.31 -6.85 -16.18
N LEU A 38 5.84 -6.33 -15.03
CA LEU A 38 5.62 -7.15 -13.84
C LEU A 38 4.55 -8.22 -14.07
N PHE A 39 3.48 -7.92 -14.82
CA PHE A 39 2.48 -8.92 -15.20
C PHE A 39 3.04 -10.01 -16.13
N GLN A 40 4.11 -9.75 -16.87
CA GLN A 40 4.78 -10.73 -17.74
C GLN A 40 5.80 -11.60 -16.99
N GLU A 41 6.09 -11.29 -15.72
CA GLU A 41 7.07 -12.03 -14.95
C GLU A 41 6.69 -13.49 -14.76
N LYS A 42 7.60 -14.40 -15.12
CA LYS A 42 7.37 -15.85 -14.98
C LYS A 42 7.24 -16.26 -13.52
N GLN A 43 7.85 -15.50 -12.61
CA GLN A 43 7.87 -15.75 -11.18
C GLN A 43 6.68 -15.15 -10.44
N LEU A 44 5.80 -14.40 -11.14
CA LEU A 44 4.57 -13.89 -10.55
C LEU A 44 3.63 -15.07 -10.23
N THR A 45 3.22 -15.18 -8.97
CA THR A 45 2.20 -16.14 -8.54
C THR A 45 0.88 -15.81 -9.27
N ARG A 46 0.35 -16.78 -10.02
CA ARG A 46 -0.89 -16.61 -10.81
C ARG A 46 -2.03 -17.52 -10.38
N ASN A 47 -1.77 -18.37 -9.39
CA ASN A 47 -2.68 -19.40 -8.90
C ASN A 47 -3.01 -19.22 -7.42
N SER A 48 -2.97 -17.98 -6.92
CA SER A 48 -3.39 -17.64 -5.57
C SER A 48 -4.86 -18.00 -5.38
N LYS A 49 -5.16 -18.67 -4.26
CA LYS A 49 -6.53 -19.01 -3.91
C LYS A 49 -7.32 -17.71 -3.76
N VAL A 50 -8.54 -17.70 -4.27
CA VAL A 50 -9.48 -16.59 -4.06
C VAL A 50 -9.58 -16.32 -2.56
N ILE A 51 -9.22 -15.10 -2.16
CA ILE A 51 -9.34 -14.69 -0.77
C ILE A 51 -10.78 -14.32 -0.48
N LYS A 52 -11.34 -14.83 0.62
CA LYS A 52 -12.65 -14.37 1.09
C LYS A 52 -12.49 -13.00 1.71
N ILE A 53 -13.45 -12.10 1.47
CA ILE A 53 -13.48 -10.72 2.01
C ILE A 53 -13.10 -10.69 3.50
N ARG A 54 -13.72 -11.56 4.30
CA ARG A 54 -13.48 -11.63 5.75
C ARG A 54 -12.01 -11.90 6.11
N ASP A 55 -11.32 -12.71 5.32
CA ASP A 55 -9.90 -13.04 5.56
C ASP A 55 -8.98 -11.87 5.14
N PHE A 56 -9.33 -11.14 4.08
CA PHE A 56 -8.64 -9.91 3.68
C PHE A 56 -8.82 -8.79 4.72
N LEU A 57 -10.06 -8.57 5.16
CA LEU A 57 -10.41 -7.55 6.18
C LEU A 57 -9.76 -7.81 7.54
N ASN A 58 -9.55 -9.08 7.89
CA ASN A 58 -8.82 -9.47 9.11
C ASN A 58 -7.29 -9.32 8.99
N GLY A 59 -6.80 -8.60 7.98
CA GLY A 59 -5.38 -8.36 7.77
C GLY A 59 -4.62 -9.54 7.14
N GLY A 60 -5.34 -10.57 6.70
CA GLY A 60 -4.86 -11.64 5.84
C GLY A 60 -4.67 -11.20 4.39
N GLY A 61 -4.33 -12.16 3.54
CA GLY A 61 -3.92 -11.89 2.15
C GLY A 61 -2.46 -11.45 2.04
N HIS A 62 -1.91 -11.70 0.87
CA HIS A 62 -0.57 -11.25 0.48
C HIS A 62 -0.66 -10.60 -0.89
N ASN A 63 0.30 -9.74 -1.19
CA ASN A 63 0.43 -9.16 -2.52
C ASN A 63 1.32 -10.07 -3.36
N ASP A 64 0.76 -10.69 -4.40
CA ASP A 64 1.49 -11.60 -5.29
C ASP A 64 2.69 -10.92 -5.99
N PHE A 65 2.69 -9.59 -6.11
CA PHE A 65 3.83 -8.83 -6.64
C PHE A 65 4.95 -8.66 -5.64
N GLU A 66 4.72 -8.78 -4.34
CA GLU A 66 5.72 -8.46 -3.31
C GLU A 66 7.01 -9.30 -3.46
N PRO A 67 6.97 -10.63 -3.66
CA PRO A 67 8.20 -11.41 -3.87
C PRO A 67 8.98 -10.99 -5.13
N VAL A 68 8.27 -10.66 -6.21
CA VAL A 68 8.86 -10.20 -7.47
C VAL A 68 9.52 -8.82 -7.28
N LEU A 69 8.83 -7.92 -6.60
CA LEU A 69 9.32 -6.58 -6.30
C LEU A 69 10.55 -6.60 -5.40
N LYS A 70 10.53 -7.40 -4.32
CA LYS A 70 11.69 -7.59 -3.43
C LYS A 70 12.93 -8.03 -4.21
N LYS A 71 12.76 -8.93 -5.18
CA LYS A 71 13.86 -9.45 -6.00
C LYS A 71 14.38 -8.46 -7.05
N ARG A 72 13.48 -7.74 -7.73
CA ARG A 72 13.87 -6.84 -8.83
C ARG A 72 14.32 -5.45 -8.36
N PHE A 73 13.82 -5.00 -7.21
CA PHE A 73 14.06 -3.65 -6.71
C PHE A 73 14.62 -3.71 -5.28
N PRO A 74 15.96 -3.72 -5.12
CA PRO A 74 16.59 -3.75 -3.81
C PRO A 74 16.14 -2.60 -2.88
N LEU A 75 15.82 -1.43 -3.45
CA LEU A 75 15.27 -0.31 -2.69
C LEU A 75 13.93 -0.67 -2.02
N ILE A 76 13.03 -1.37 -2.73
CA ILE A 76 11.76 -1.85 -2.15
C ILE A 76 12.02 -2.82 -0.99
N GLN A 77 12.96 -3.77 -1.16
CA GLN A 77 13.31 -4.71 -0.09
C GLN A 77 13.83 -3.98 1.15
N ARG A 78 14.73 -3.00 0.98
CA ARG A 78 15.28 -2.21 2.09
C ARG A 78 14.20 -1.37 2.77
N CYS A 79 13.32 -0.73 2.00
CA CYS A 79 12.20 0.04 2.56
C CYS A 79 11.22 -0.84 3.33
N LEU A 80 10.89 -2.04 2.82
CA LEU A 80 10.05 -3.00 3.54
C LEU A 80 10.70 -3.42 4.86
N ALA A 81 11.98 -3.79 4.84
CA ALA A 81 12.71 -4.18 6.05
C ALA A 81 12.76 -3.05 7.10
N LEU A 82 12.97 -1.80 6.66
CA LEU A 82 12.92 -0.63 7.53
C LEU A 82 11.52 -0.42 8.12
N MET A 83 10.47 -0.40 7.28
CA MET A 83 9.10 -0.19 7.74
C MET A 83 8.60 -1.31 8.67
N GLU A 84 9.07 -2.55 8.48
CA GLU A 84 8.77 -3.69 9.36
C GLU A 84 9.23 -3.49 10.82
N THR A 85 10.18 -2.58 11.07
CA THR A 85 10.59 -2.21 12.43
C THR A 85 9.54 -1.39 13.20
N ALA A 86 8.60 -0.75 12.49
CA ALA A 86 7.57 0.11 13.06
C ALA A 86 6.14 -0.43 12.89
N GLY A 87 5.94 -1.49 12.11
CA GLY A 87 4.63 -2.10 11.90
C GLY A 87 4.61 -3.13 10.77
N LYS A 88 3.46 -3.75 10.54
CA LYS A 88 3.29 -4.74 9.45
C LYS A 88 3.26 -4.04 8.09
N ALA A 89 4.41 -3.94 7.43
CA ALA A 89 4.54 -3.31 6.12
C ALA A 89 3.92 -4.15 5.00
N LYS A 90 3.30 -3.50 4.02
CA LYS A 90 2.70 -4.14 2.85
C LYS A 90 2.95 -3.32 1.58
N VAL A 91 3.02 -3.99 0.43
CA VAL A 91 3.00 -3.34 -0.89
C VAL A 91 1.55 -3.06 -1.31
N THR A 92 1.28 -1.88 -1.88
CA THR A 92 -0.01 -1.58 -2.53
C THR A 92 0.07 -1.70 -4.05
N GLY A 93 -1.00 -2.25 -4.68
CA GLY A 93 -1.07 -2.48 -6.13
C GLY A 93 0.08 -3.34 -6.66
N SER A 94 0.60 -3.01 -7.83
CA SER A 94 1.83 -3.61 -8.38
C SER A 94 3.12 -2.94 -7.86
N GLY A 95 3.03 -2.16 -6.77
CA GLY A 95 4.11 -1.30 -6.30
C GLY A 95 4.25 0.00 -7.11
N ALA A 96 5.24 0.84 -6.82
CA ALA A 96 6.31 0.65 -5.82
C ALA A 96 5.94 1.04 -4.38
N CYS A 97 4.77 1.66 -4.17
CA CYS A 97 4.41 2.20 -2.87
C CYS A 97 4.20 1.12 -1.80
N LEU A 98 4.60 1.46 -0.58
CA LEU A 98 4.53 0.63 0.62
C LEU A 98 3.75 1.36 1.70
N PHE A 99 3.10 0.63 2.60
CA PHE A 99 2.36 1.24 3.70
C PHE A 99 2.42 0.41 4.99
N ILE A 100 2.27 1.09 6.12
CA ILE A 100 1.91 0.52 7.42
C ILE A 100 0.63 1.19 7.93
N GLN A 101 -0.16 0.45 8.72
CA GLN A 101 -1.30 1.00 9.44
C GLN A 101 -0.85 1.68 10.74
N CYS A 102 -1.51 2.78 11.07
CA CYS A 102 -1.30 3.62 12.25
C CYS A 102 -2.63 3.80 12.99
N SER A 103 -2.57 3.96 14.31
CA SER A 103 -3.78 4.20 15.12
C SER A 103 -4.43 5.55 14.80
N ASP A 104 -3.59 6.56 14.62
CA ASP A 104 -3.97 7.95 14.38
C ASP A 104 -2.86 8.69 13.62
N GLU A 105 -3.10 9.97 13.30
CA GLU A 105 -2.13 10.81 12.59
C GLU A 105 -0.86 11.05 13.41
N ALA A 106 -0.95 11.15 14.74
CA ALA A 106 0.20 11.41 15.60
C ALA A 106 1.13 10.19 15.65
N ASP A 107 0.58 8.98 15.75
CA ASP A 107 1.32 7.71 15.60
C ASP A 107 2.00 7.63 14.22
N ALA A 108 1.30 7.99 13.14
CA ALA A 108 1.89 8.03 11.81
C ALA A 108 3.08 9.00 11.70
N ARG A 109 2.98 10.19 12.29
CA ARG A 109 4.05 11.20 12.32
C ARG A 109 5.24 10.74 13.17
N ALA A 110 4.98 10.14 14.33
CA ALA A 110 6.02 9.60 15.20
C ALA A 110 6.81 8.49 14.49
N LYS A 111 6.09 7.54 13.86
CA LYS A 111 6.71 6.47 13.06
C LYS A 111 7.49 7.03 11.87
N GLN A 112 6.97 8.04 11.16
CA GLN A 112 7.69 8.70 10.07
C GLN A 112 9.04 9.24 10.54
N GLN A 113 9.08 9.93 11.68
CA GLN A 113 10.32 10.48 12.25
C GLN A 113 11.31 9.36 12.60
N THR A 114 10.87 8.32 13.31
CA THR A 114 11.71 7.17 13.67
C THR A 114 12.28 6.47 12.44
N LEU A 115 11.44 6.18 11.45
CA LEU A 115 11.87 5.51 10.22
C LEU A 115 12.83 6.38 9.42
N THR A 116 12.58 7.68 9.34
CA THR A 116 13.46 8.65 8.66
C THR A 116 14.86 8.67 9.28
N LEU A 117 14.97 8.58 10.61
CA LEU A 117 16.25 8.47 11.30
C LEU A 117 16.96 7.12 11.07
N GLY A 118 16.19 6.03 10.92
CA GLY A 118 16.72 4.70 10.65
C GLY A 118 17.17 4.45 9.20
N MET A 119 16.81 5.32 8.25
CA MET A 119 17.13 5.15 6.83
C MET A 119 18.61 4.81 6.54
N PRO A 120 19.62 5.48 7.16
CA PRO A 120 21.02 5.19 6.89
C PRO A 120 21.44 3.77 7.28
N GLU A 121 20.86 3.18 8.33
CA GLU A 121 21.17 1.81 8.77
C GLU A 121 20.75 0.76 7.73
N PHE A 122 19.75 1.10 6.92
CA PHE A 122 19.28 0.28 5.80
C PHE A 122 19.87 0.74 4.46
N GLY A 123 20.81 1.69 4.47
CA GLY A 123 21.46 2.22 3.26
C GLY A 123 20.51 3.02 2.36
N ILE A 124 19.45 3.60 2.92
CA ILE A 124 18.45 4.40 2.19
C ILE A 124 18.76 5.88 2.41
N THR A 125 18.68 6.67 1.35
CA THR A 125 18.86 8.13 1.39
C THR A 125 17.52 8.86 1.35
N HIS A 126 17.46 10.10 1.86
CA HIS A 126 16.24 10.92 1.84
C HIS A 126 15.72 11.24 0.43
N GLN A 127 16.56 11.11 -0.60
CA GLN A 127 16.17 11.33 -2.00
C GLN A 127 15.50 10.09 -2.61
N GLU A 128 15.79 8.90 -2.08
CA GLU A 128 15.25 7.63 -2.58
C GLU A 128 13.84 7.32 -2.08
N VAL A 129 13.30 8.05 -1.10
CA VAL A 129 11.97 7.74 -0.54
C VAL A 129 11.22 9.01 -0.18
N THR A 130 10.00 9.14 -0.70
CA THR A 130 9.04 10.14 -0.27
C THR A 130 8.05 9.55 0.73
N TRP A 131 7.87 10.21 1.87
CA TRP A 131 6.91 9.80 2.91
C TRP A 131 5.61 10.60 2.80
N MET A 132 4.49 9.92 2.99
CA MET A 132 3.15 10.52 3.00
C MET A 132 2.32 9.94 4.15
N ILE A 133 1.44 10.75 4.73
CA ILE A 133 0.49 10.31 5.75
C ILE A 133 -0.92 10.56 5.20
N ALA A 134 -1.78 9.55 5.27
CA ALA A 134 -3.15 9.64 4.77
C ALA A 134 -4.13 8.89 5.67
N LYS A 135 -5.37 9.37 5.73
CA LYS A 135 -6.49 8.66 6.34
C LYS A 135 -7.20 7.81 5.27
N GLY A 136 -7.45 6.54 5.56
CA GLY A 136 -8.33 5.72 4.75
C GLY A 136 -9.77 6.19 4.90
N CYS A 137 -10.51 6.30 3.80
CA CYS A 137 -11.91 6.71 3.80
C CYS A 137 -12.71 5.73 2.91
N ASN A 138 -13.84 5.25 3.41
CA ASN A 138 -14.76 4.42 2.63
C ASN A 138 -15.43 5.22 1.52
N HIS A 139 -15.57 6.54 1.68
CA HIS A 139 -16.15 7.41 0.67
C HIS A 139 -15.08 8.24 -0.01
N SER A 140 -15.07 8.18 -1.34
CA SER A 140 -14.15 8.96 -2.16
C SER A 140 -14.43 10.47 -1.99
N PRO A 141 -13.39 11.27 -1.69
CA PRO A 141 -13.52 12.72 -1.55
C PRO A 141 -14.10 13.43 -2.78
N LEU A 142 -14.03 12.82 -3.97
CA LEU A 142 -14.62 13.35 -5.19
C LEU A 142 -16.15 13.45 -5.10
N PHE A 143 -16.79 12.55 -4.33
CA PHE A 143 -18.24 12.45 -4.20
C PHE A 143 -18.76 12.90 -2.83
N SER A 144 -17.87 13.19 -1.88
CA SER A 144 -18.21 13.56 -0.49
C SER A 144 -17.65 14.92 -0.03
N GLY A 145 -16.89 15.62 -0.87
CA GLY A 145 -16.36 16.97 -0.59
C GLY A 145 -17.15 18.11 -1.26
N PRO A 146 -16.77 19.39 -1.03
CA PRO A 146 -17.46 20.58 -1.58
C PRO A 146 -17.44 20.72 -3.12
N LEU A 147 -16.86 19.74 -3.83
CA LEU A 147 -16.95 19.61 -5.30
C LEU A 147 -18.21 18.87 -5.75
N ALA A 148 -18.96 18.24 -4.84
CA ALA A 148 -20.21 17.55 -5.15
C ALA A 148 -21.38 18.53 -5.46
N ASP A 149 -21.29 19.79 -5.02
CA ASP A 149 -22.32 20.83 -5.25
C ASP A 149 -22.20 21.55 -6.61
N GLN A 150 -21.36 21.05 -7.53
CA GLN A 150 -21.19 21.63 -8.88
C GLN A 150 -21.62 20.68 -10.01
N CYS A 151 -22.47 19.70 -9.74
CA CYS A 151 -23.15 18.90 -10.76
C CYS A 151 -24.66 19.13 -10.74
#